data_AF-A0A7S4WEL9-F1
#
_entry.id   AF-A0A7S4WEL9-F1
#
_cell.length_a   1.000
_cell.length_b   1.000
_cell.length_c   1.000
_cell.angle_alpha   90.00
_cell.angle_beta   90.00
_cell.angle_gamma   90.00
#
_symmetry.space_group_name_H-M   'P 1'
#
loop_
_entity.id
_entity.type
_entity.pdbx_description
1 polymer ?
#
loop_
_entity_poly.entity_id
_entity_poly.type
_entity_poly.pdbx_seq_one_letter_code
_entity_poly.pdbx_strand_id
1 'polypeptide(L)'
;GWGGARSGAMLRYATPWFVVAGMAGVMAFRLVAVRLEEVGRVLPLGLRYFTWLYLGLFLLMAAALRSTFADVMRVSNWLDSATIEEMVEQNMRREESHWEEKLGRWREDASLADYVFLRWFSMLSPLWLVATFGVCLYHTRAHVAEMGARLASSDGRLEVERAVSMHDKTVRILALPMVYGTMAFEGVVRMWGIVLDRTSGSHHFACWERRIRYQLDMFEACFLVGDVYESYALLVFGILTLNVLREKIRSTIELVKEDVSPTPLRRGHAPSFDDLDLAIRDLVNELKGLTLLGLKLFCLTCFLQAAYKLAVMTLGFYDVWPRWFSTDPHDKNGLGFFQQKEVKKGAHYFFYGAGFVASFAAIGNVVEVERGFHRNLQEFSPFLKFWGVKVLVSIAFLQTLFLMVVPPFMSWSEVRSNIFYASALCLECFLISVFHLCAWRPREGWYRSTGDYSGCLSDSVPEDSETCEGSSDE
;
A
#
# COMPACT_ATOMS: atom_id res chain seq x y z
N GLY A 1 21.40 -19.03 -27.51
CA GLY A 1 21.13 -18.43 -26.18
C GLY A 1 20.64 -16.98 -26.20
N TRP A 2 20.31 -16.37 -27.35
CA TRP A 2 19.93 -14.94 -27.43
C TRP A 2 18.44 -14.64 -27.11
N GLY A 3 17.56 -15.64 -27.16
CA GLY A 3 16.11 -15.42 -26.92
C GLY A 3 15.75 -15.09 -25.47
N GLY A 4 16.49 -15.61 -24.48
CA GLY A 4 16.17 -15.42 -23.06
C GLY A 4 16.54 -14.04 -22.49
N ALA A 5 17.53 -13.35 -23.09
CA ALA A 5 17.98 -12.04 -22.61
C ALA A 5 17.02 -10.91 -22.97
N ARG A 6 16.34 -11.01 -24.13
CA ARG A 6 15.37 -9.99 -24.59
C ARG A 6 14.09 -9.98 -23.76
N SER A 7 13.57 -11.14 -23.36
CA SER A 7 12.33 -11.22 -22.57
C SER A 7 12.50 -10.66 -21.16
N GLY A 8 13.67 -10.84 -20.54
CA GLY A 8 13.95 -10.30 -19.20
C GLY A 8 14.00 -8.77 -19.16
N ALA A 9 14.55 -8.13 -20.20
CA ALA A 9 14.64 -6.68 -20.27
C ALA A 9 13.27 -6.00 -20.38
N MET A 10 12.39 -6.54 -21.22
CA MET A 10 11.03 -6.00 -21.39
C MET A 10 10.20 -6.15 -20.11
N LEU A 11 10.36 -7.26 -19.38
CA LEU A 11 9.65 -7.50 -18.12
C LEU A 11 10.01 -6.47 -17.05
N ARG A 12 11.30 -6.11 -16.95
CA ARG A 12 11.78 -5.09 -16.01
C ARG A 12 11.29 -3.70 -16.36
N TYR A 13 11.23 -3.37 -17.64
CA TYR A 13 10.70 -2.09 -18.09
C TYR A 13 9.23 -1.94 -17.69
N ALA A 14 8.43 -2.98 -17.92
CA ALA A 14 7.00 -2.94 -17.68
C ALA A 14 6.60 -3.35 -16.24
N THR A 15 7.54 -3.51 -15.30
CA THR A 15 7.20 -3.99 -13.94
C THR A 15 6.15 -3.13 -13.24
N PRO A 16 6.25 -1.78 -13.21
CA PRO A 16 5.19 -0.93 -12.67
C PRO A 16 3.84 -1.15 -13.37
N TRP A 17 3.85 -1.30 -14.70
CA TRP A 17 2.64 -1.60 -15.47
C TRP A 17 2.06 -2.98 -15.17
N PHE A 18 2.90 -4.00 -14.98
CA PHE A 18 2.44 -5.34 -14.61
C PHE A 18 1.80 -5.34 -13.22
N VAL A 19 2.33 -4.56 -12.29
CA VAL A 19 1.73 -4.41 -10.96
C VAL A 19 0.39 -3.68 -11.08
N VAL A 20 0.33 -2.54 -11.79
CA VAL A 20 -0.92 -1.80 -12.04
C VAL A 20 -1.96 -2.66 -12.76
N ALA A 21 -1.58 -3.36 -13.82
CA ALA A 21 -2.46 -4.24 -14.59
C ALA A 21 -2.89 -5.46 -13.75
N GLY A 22 -1.99 -6.02 -12.96
CA GLY A 22 -2.29 -7.10 -12.02
C GLY A 22 -3.31 -6.67 -10.97
N MET A 23 -3.13 -5.50 -10.37
CA MET A 23 -4.09 -4.91 -9.43
C MET A 23 -5.44 -4.64 -10.10
N ALA A 24 -5.44 -4.04 -11.29
CA ALA A 24 -6.67 -3.80 -12.06
C ALA A 24 -7.39 -5.11 -12.41
N GLY A 25 -6.64 -6.15 -12.80
CA GLY A 25 -7.16 -7.49 -13.09
C GLY A 25 -7.77 -8.16 -11.87
N VAL A 26 -7.12 -8.07 -10.71
CA VAL A 26 -7.66 -8.55 -9.43
C VAL A 26 -8.95 -7.81 -9.06
N MET A 27 -9.01 -6.50 -9.27
CA MET A 27 -10.22 -5.70 -9.03
C MET A 27 -11.35 -6.07 -9.99
N ALA A 28 -11.05 -6.26 -11.28
CA ALA A 28 -12.02 -6.70 -12.27
C ALA A 28 -12.55 -8.11 -11.94
N PHE A 29 -11.67 -9.04 -11.59
CA PHE A 29 -12.05 -10.39 -11.16
C PHE A 29 -12.96 -10.35 -9.93
N ARG A 30 -12.68 -9.47 -8.97
CA ARG A 30 -13.56 -9.25 -7.83
C ARG A 30 -14.95 -8.78 -8.24
N LEU A 31 -15.04 -7.81 -9.16
CA LEU A 31 -16.35 -7.34 -9.65
C LEU A 31 -17.15 -8.49 -10.27
N VAL A 32 -16.50 -9.34 -11.06
CA VAL A 32 -17.13 -10.55 -11.61
C VAL A 32 -17.56 -11.52 -10.50
N ALA A 33 -16.71 -11.74 -9.48
CA ALA A 33 -17.04 -12.61 -8.36
C ALA A 33 -18.28 -12.11 -7.59
N VAL A 34 -18.37 -10.80 -7.31
CA VAL A 34 -19.55 -10.21 -6.66
C VAL A 34 -20.80 -10.39 -7.51
N ARG A 35 -20.71 -10.19 -8.84
CA ARG A 35 -21.84 -10.44 -9.76
C ARG A 35 -22.28 -11.90 -9.79
N LEU A 36 -21.35 -12.84 -9.68
CA LEU A 36 -21.68 -14.27 -9.60
C LEU A 36 -22.36 -14.62 -8.27
N GLU A 37 -21.92 -14.03 -7.17
CA GLU A 37 -22.53 -14.18 -5.85
C GLU A 37 -23.96 -13.59 -5.83
N GLU A 38 -24.20 -12.45 -6.49
CA GLU A 38 -25.54 -11.86 -6.70
C GLU A 38 -26.51 -12.81 -7.42
N VAL A 39 -26.01 -13.70 -8.30
CA VAL A 39 -26.79 -14.73 -9.02
C VAL A 39 -26.95 -16.02 -8.18
N GLY A 40 -26.49 -16.03 -6.93
CA GLY A 40 -26.60 -17.17 -6.02
C GLY A 40 -25.52 -18.23 -6.22
N ARG A 41 -24.47 -17.97 -7.02
CA ARG A 41 -23.34 -18.87 -7.16
C ARG A 41 -22.27 -18.56 -6.10
N VAL A 42 -22.10 -19.46 -5.14
CA VAL A 42 -21.08 -19.31 -4.10
C VAL A 42 -19.71 -19.67 -4.68
N LEU A 43 -18.80 -18.71 -4.70
CA LEU A 43 -17.42 -18.95 -5.14
C LEU A 43 -16.64 -19.63 -3.99
N PRO A 44 -15.95 -20.77 -4.22
CA PRO A 44 -15.08 -21.36 -3.22
C PRO A 44 -14.08 -20.34 -2.67
N LEU A 45 -13.84 -20.34 -1.37
CA LEU A 45 -12.93 -19.37 -0.71
C LEU A 45 -11.55 -19.33 -1.38
N GLY A 46 -11.02 -20.49 -1.80
CA GLY A 46 -9.74 -20.58 -2.49
C GLY A 46 -9.70 -19.92 -3.88
N LEU A 47 -10.84 -19.69 -4.53
CA LEU A 47 -10.93 -19.04 -5.85
C LEU A 47 -11.19 -17.54 -5.77
N ARG A 48 -11.34 -16.98 -4.56
CA ARG A 48 -11.56 -15.54 -4.37
C ARG A 48 -10.32 -14.72 -4.76
N TYR A 49 -10.52 -13.42 -4.96
CA TYR A 49 -9.49 -12.55 -5.54
C TYR A 49 -8.19 -12.49 -4.72
N PHE A 50 -8.22 -12.72 -3.39
CA PHE A 50 -7.01 -12.68 -2.58
C PHE A 50 -6.03 -13.80 -2.95
N THR A 51 -6.50 -14.97 -3.40
CA THR A 51 -5.60 -16.02 -3.90
C THR A 51 -4.85 -15.55 -5.13
N TRP A 52 -5.57 -14.93 -6.07
CA TRP A 52 -5.00 -14.37 -7.29
C TRP A 52 -4.07 -13.19 -7.01
N LEU A 53 -4.41 -12.35 -6.03
CA LEU A 53 -3.55 -11.26 -5.56
C LEU A 53 -2.22 -11.79 -5.04
N TYR A 54 -2.24 -12.73 -4.08
CA TYR A 54 -1.01 -13.28 -3.51
C TYR A 54 -0.23 -14.15 -4.50
N LEU A 55 -0.89 -14.84 -5.42
CA LEU A 55 -0.22 -15.54 -6.51
C LEU A 55 0.50 -14.54 -7.43
N GLY A 56 -0.15 -13.45 -7.82
CA GLY A 56 0.47 -12.39 -8.61
C GLY A 56 1.67 -11.76 -7.90
N LEU A 57 1.53 -11.43 -6.61
CA LEU A 57 2.62 -10.89 -5.79
C LEU A 57 3.77 -11.90 -5.64
N PHE A 58 3.47 -13.18 -5.47
CA PHE A 58 4.50 -14.24 -5.42
C PHE A 58 5.27 -14.35 -6.73
N LEU A 59 4.57 -14.34 -7.87
CA LEU A 59 5.21 -14.41 -9.19
C LEU A 59 6.09 -13.18 -9.46
N LEU A 60 5.63 -11.98 -9.09
CA LEU A 60 6.41 -10.75 -9.18
C LEU A 60 7.64 -10.80 -8.28
N MET A 61 7.48 -11.22 -7.02
CA MET A 61 8.60 -11.40 -6.07
C MET A 61 9.60 -12.42 -6.60
N ALA A 62 9.15 -13.59 -7.06
CA ALA A 62 10.03 -14.64 -7.58
C ALA A 62 10.77 -14.17 -8.84
N ALA A 63 10.12 -13.41 -9.73
CA ALA A 63 10.74 -12.81 -10.90
C ALA A 63 11.81 -11.78 -10.49
N ALA A 64 11.51 -10.89 -9.54
CA ALA A 64 12.44 -9.91 -9.01
C ALA A 64 13.66 -10.57 -8.36
N LEU A 65 13.44 -11.58 -7.49
CA LEU A 65 14.51 -12.35 -6.84
C LEU A 65 15.39 -13.06 -7.88
N ARG A 66 14.80 -13.80 -8.81
CA ARG A 66 15.53 -14.49 -9.88
C ARG A 66 16.38 -13.51 -10.69
N SER A 67 15.79 -12.39 -11.07
CA SER A 67 16.43 -11.30 -11.81
C SER A 67 17.63 -10.73 -11.04
N THR A 68 17.48 -10.46 -9.75
CA THR A 68 18.56 -10.01 -8.86
C THR A 68 19.69 -11.02 -8.77
N PHE A 69 19.38 -12.30 -8.53
CA PHE A 69 20.42 -13.32 -8.42
C PHE A 69 21.18 -13.53 -9.73
N ALA A 70 20.46 -13.63 -10.85
CA ALA A 70 21.05 -13.93 -12.15
C ALA A 70 21.86 -12.75 -12.71
N ASP A 71 21.31 -11.54 -12.63
CA ASP A 71 21.83 -10.40 -13.38
C ASP A 71 22.61 -9.40 -12.52
N VAL A 72 22.40 -9.39 -11.20
CA VAL A 72 23.14 -8.52 -10.26
C VAL A 72 24.17 -9.35 -9.51
N MET A 73 23.74 -10.29 -8.66
CA MET A 73 24.64 -10.97 -7.72
C MET A 73 25.68 -11.84 -8.42
N ARG A 74 25.28 -12.68 -9.38
CA ARG A 74 26.23 -13.56 -10.08
C ARG A 74 27.22 -12.79 -10.95
N VAL A 75 26.77 -11.71 -11.59
CA VAL A 75 27.58 -10.91 -12.51
C VAL A 75 28.62 -10.08 -11.76
N SER A 76 28.21 -9.48 -10.62
CA SER A 76 29.07 -8.62 -9.81
C SER A 76 29.92 -9.37 -8.78
N ASN A 77 29.91 -10.71 -8.82
CA ASN A 77 30.49 -11.55 -7.77
C ASN A 77 30.05 -11.12 -6.36
N TRP A 78 28.72 -11.02 -6.16
CA TRP A 78 28.08 -10.58 -4.91
C TRP A 78 28.42 -9.14 -4.51
N LEU A 79 28.33 -8.23 -5.48
CA LEU A 79 28.66 -6.81 -5.35
C LEU A 79 30.10 -6.55 -4.88
N ASP A 80 31.03 -7.40 -5.31
CA ASP A 80 32.45 -7.19 -5.06
C ASP A 80 32.95 -5.93 -5.76
N SER A 81 33.62 -5.05 -5.02
CA SER A 81 33.94 -3.70 -5.50
C SER A 81 34.94 -3.73 -6.66
N ALA A 82 35.95 -4.60 -6.59
CA ALA A 82 36.95 -4.74 -7.64
C ALA A 82 36.33 -5.31 -8.93
N THR A 83 35.51 -6.36 -8.79
CA THR A 83 34.79 -6.97 -9.92
C THR A 83 33.85 -5.97 -10.60
N ILE A 84 33.11 -5.15 -9.83
CA ILE A 84 32.22 -4.12 -10.36
C ILE A 84 33.02 -3.07 -11.13
N GLU A 85 34.09 -2.55 -10.52
CA GLU A 85 34.89 -1.49 -11.11
C GLU A 85 35.54 -1.93 -12.43
N GLU A 86 36.11 -3.13 -12.47
CA GLU A 86 36.64 -3.72 -13.70
C GLU A 86 35.55 -3.84 -14.78
N MET A 87 34.36 -4.31 -14.41
CA MET A 87 33.24 -4.46 -15.35
C MET A 87 32.77 -3.11 -15.90
N VAL A 88 32.62 -2.10 -15.05
CA VAL A 88 32.19 -0.75 -15.46
C VAL A 88 33.25 -0.11 -16.35
N GLU A 89 34.53 -0.22 -16.00
CA GLU A 89 35.64 0.25 -16.83
C GLU A 89 35.62 -0.41 -18.22
N GLN A 90 35.44 -1.73 -18.29
CA GLN A 90 35.33 -2.45 -19.56
C GLN A 90 34.12 -1.99 -20.40
N ASN A 91 32.97 -1.73 -19.77
CA ASN A 91 31.78 -1.25 -20.48
C ASN A 91 32.00 0.17 -21.03
N MET A 92 32.51 1.09 -20.21
CA MET A 92 32.77 2.47 -20.64
C MET A 92 33.82 2.56 -21.75
N ARG A 93 34.89 1.74 -21.69
CA ARG A 93 35.91 1.65 -22.75
C ARG A 93 35.35 1.21 -24.11
N ARG A 94 34.24 0.44 -24.13
CA ARG A 94 33.61 -0.04 -25.37
C ARG A 94 32.71 1.01 -26.02
N GLU A 95 32.11 1.89 -25.23
CA GLU A 95 31.04 2.77 -25.70
C GLU A 95 31.55 4.12 -26.21
N GLU A 96 32.59 4.70 -25.60
CA GLU A 96 32.88 6.12 -25.81
C GLU A 96 34.37 6.51 -25.82
N SER A 97 34.67 7.58 -26.57
CA SER A 97 35.84 8.42 -26.36
C SER A 97 35.70 9.18 -25.03
N HIS A 98 36.78 9.32 -24.24
CA HIS A 98 36.80 9.96 -22.89
C HIS A 98 36.22 9.12 -21.73
N TRP A 99 36.34 7.78 -21.80
CA TRP A 99 35.86 6.87 -20.74
C TRP A 99 36.46 7.13 -19.34
N GLU A 100 37.67 7.68 -19.23
CA GLU A 100 38.33 7.97 -17.94
C GLU A 100 37.58 9.02 -17.11
N GLU A 101 37.11 10.10 -17.75
CA GLU A 101 36.33 11.14 -17.07
C GLU A 101 35.00 10.58 -16.55
N LYS A 102 34.34 9.73 -17.36
CA LYS A 102 33.09 9.06 -16.99
C LYS A 102 33.28 8.07 -15.86
N LEU A 103 34.37 7.31 -15.88
CA LEU A 103 34.72 6.39 -14.80
C LEU A 103 34.96 7.16 -13.50
N GLY A 104 35.61 8.33 -13.56
CA GLY A 104 35.75 9.25 -12.42
C GLY A 104 34.40 9.66 -11.83
N ARG A 105 33.48 10.14 -12.67
CA ARG A 105 32.11 10.48 -12.24
C ARG A 105 31.35 9.29 -11.67
N TRP A 106 31.46 8.11 -12.28
CA TRP A 106 30.84 6.90 -11.75
C TRP A 106 31.39 6.51 -10.39
N ARG A 107 32.71 6.64 -10.17
CA ARG A 107 33.32 6.40 -8.85
C ARG A 107 32.74 7.37 -7.81
N GLU A 108 32.63 8.64 -8.17
CA GLU A 108 32.07 9.69 -7.30
C GLU A 108 30.59 9.47 -7.01
N ASP A 109 29.78 9.08 -7.99
CA ASP A 109 28.32 9.04 -7.86
C ASP A 109 27.75 7.66 -7.48
N ALA A 110 28.34 6.57 -7.96
CA ALA A 110 27.71 5.25 -7.92
C ALA A 110 28.57 4.16 -7.24
N SER A 111 29.89 4.32 -7.15
CA SER A 111 30.72 3.30 -6.47
C SER A 111 30.32 3.12 -5.01
N LEU A 112 30.30 1.86 -4.58
CA LEU A 112 30.03 1.42 -3.22
C LEU A 112 31.30 0.93 -2.49
N ALA A 113 32.50 1.11 -3.07
CA ALA A 113 33.76 0.62 -2.49
C ALA A 113 33.98 1.10 -1.05
N ASP A 114 33.75 2.39 -0.81
CA ASP A 114 33.93 3.02 0.50
C ASP A 114 32.69 2.89 1.41
N TYR A 115 31.62 2.24 0.92
CA TYR A 115 30.31 2.19 1.58
C TYR A 115 29.92 0.74 1.92
N VAL A 116 30.81 0.05 2.64
CA VAL A 116 30.65 -1.38 2.99
C VAL A 116 29.32 -1.67 3.69
N PHE A 117 28.92 -0.80 4.64
CA PHE A 117 27.64 -0.94 5.33
C PHE A 117 26.44 -0.86 4.36
N LEU A 118 26.42 0.14 3.48
CA LEU A 118 25.34 0.35 2.51
C LEU A 118 25.22 -0.85 1.57
N ARG A 119 26.35 -1.36 1.09
CA ARG A 119 26.39 -2.57 0.26
C ARG A 119 25.73 -3.74 0.98
N TRP A 120 26.19 -4.11 2.17
CA TRP A 120 25.65 -5.25 2.91
C TRP A 120 24.18 -5.05 3.30
N PHE A 121 23.80 -3.85 3.72
CA PHE A 121 22.42 -3.54 4.08
C PHE A 121 21.47 -3.71 2.89
N SER A 122 21.86 -3.23 1.71
CA SER A 122 21.07 -3.44 0.49
C SER A 122 20.98 -4.91 0.08
N MET A 123 22.02 -5.72 0.33
CA MET A 123 22.00 -7.16 0.05
C MET A 123 21.01 -7.94 0.94
N LEU A 124 20.55 -7.35 2.05
CA LEU A 124 19.52 -7.94 2.91
C LEU A 124 18.09 -7.66 2.43
N SER A 125 17.87 -6.71 1.52
CA SER A 125 16.54 -6.38 0.98
C SER A 125 15.74 -7.58 0.43
N PRO A 126 16.33 -8.55 -0.30
CA PRO A 126 15.64 -9.78 -0.69
C PRO A 126 15.07 -10.57 0.49
N LEU A 127 15.81 -10.64 1.61
CA LEU A 127 15.40 -11.36 2.80
C LEU A 127 14.20 -10.67 3.46
N TRP A 128 14.25 -9.35 3.58
CA TRP A 128 13.14 -8.55 4.13
C TRP A 128 11.87 -8.69 3.30
N LEU A 129 12.00 -8.73 1.97
CA LEU A 129 10.86 -8.95 1.07
C LEU A 129 10.22 -10.33 1.28
N VAL A 130 11.03 -11.40 1.33
CA VAL A 130 10.54 -12.77 1.56
C VAL A 130 9.87 -12.89 2.93
N ALA A 131 10.45 -12.28 3.96
CA ALA A 131 9.87 -12.25 5.30
C ALA A 131 8.52 -11.51 5.32
N THR A 132 8.45 -10.34 4.66
CA THR A 132 7.20 -9.58 4.49
C THR A 132 6.11 -10.43 3.83
N PHE A 133 6.45 -11.12 2.72
CA PHE A 133 5.52 -12.00 2.03
C PHE A 133 5.00 -13.13 2.94
N GLY A 134 5.90 -13.77 3.69
CA GLY A 134 5.56 -14.84 4.63
C GLY A 134 4.58 -14.38 5.71
N VAL A 135 4.82 -13.21 6.31
CA VAL A 135 3.95 -12.63 7.33
C VAL A 135 2.58 -12.26 6.75
N CYS A 136 2.54 -11.53 5.64
CA CYS A 136 1.29 -11.14 4.97
C CYS A 136 0.45 -12.35 4.55
N LEU A 137 1.08 -13.40 4.02
CA LEU A 137 0.42 -14.64 3.62
C LEU A 137 -0.15 -15.39 4.83
N TYR A 138 0.64 -15.54 5.90
CA TYR A 138 0.19 -16.17 7.14
C TYR A 138 -1.03 -15.46 7.71
N HIS A 139 -0.97 -14.13 7.78
CA HIS A 139 -2.05 -13.31 8.34
C HIS A 139 -3.32 -13.38 7.49
N THR A 140 -3.17 -13.31 6.17
CA THR A 140 -4.29 -13.49 5.24
C THR A 140 -4.93 -14.87 5.39
N ARG A 141 -4.12 -15.93 5.49
CA ARG A 141 -4.62 -17.30 5.72
C ARG A 141 -5.41 -17.39 7.03
N ALA A 142 -4.99 -16.70 8.09
CA ALA A 142 -5.72 -16.67 9.35
C ALA A 142 -7.10 -15.99 9.21
N HIS A 143 -7.19 -14.88 8.48
CA HIS A 143 -8.49 -14.27 8.14
C HIS A 143 -9.37 -15.16 7.27
N VAL A 144 -8.79 -15.85 6.28
CA VAL A 144 -9.53 -16.78 5.40
C VAL A 144 -10.04 -17.99 6.17
N ALA A 145 -9.25 -18.53 7.10
CA ALA A 145 -9.68 -19.62 7.97
C ALA A 145 -10.84 -19.21 8.87
N GLU A 146 -10.79 -18.00 9.45
CA GLU A 146 -11.91 -17.46 10.26
C GLU A 146 -13.17 -17.25 9.41
N MET A 147 -13.04 -16.72 8.19
CA MET A 147 -14.18 -16.61 7.25
C MET A 147 -14.79 -17.99 6.95
N GLY A 148 -13.95 -19.01 6.74
CA GLY A 148 -14.40 -20.39 6.49
C GLY A 148 -15.10 -21.02 7.70
N ALA A 149 -14.56 -20.82 8.90
CA ALA A 149 -15.16 -21.31 10.14
C ALA A 149 -16.57 -20.73 10.34
N ARG A 150 -16.75 -19.42 10.07
CA ARG A 150 -18.05 -18.75 10.20
C ARG A 150 -19.06 -19.18 9.14
N LEU A 151 -18.59 -19.40 7.92
CA LEU A 151 -19.43 -19.97 6.86
C LEU A 151 -19.90 -21.39 7.18
N ALA A 152 -19.12 -22.15 7.94
CA ALA A 152 -19.49 -23.50 8.37
C ALA A 152 -20.40 -23.52 9.60
N SER A 153 -20.36 -22.51 10.47
CA SER A 153 -21.01 -22.54 11.79
C SER A 153 -22.35 -21.84 11.87
N SER A 154 -22.81 -21.12 10.85
CA SER A 154 -23.94 -20.18 11.00
C SER A 154 -25.16 -20.57 10.17
N ASP A 155 -26.31 -20.63 10.82
CA ASP A 155 -27.63 -20.73 10.20
C ASP A 155 -28.09 -19.38 9.58
N GLY A 156 -27.41 -18.27 9.90
CA GLY A 156 -27.74 -16.91 9.45
C GLY A 156 -26.91 -16.44 8.25
N ARG A 157 -27.42 -16.63 7.03
CA ARG A 157 -26.70 -16.26 5.79
C ARG A 157 -26.26 -14.79 5.72
N LEU A 158 -27.10 -13.85 6.17
CA LEU A 158 -26.86 -12.41 6.02
C LEU A 158 -25.71 -11.90 6.91
N GLU A 159 -25.63 -12.38 8.15
CA GLU A 159 -24.60 -11.93 9.10
C GLU A 159 -23.21 -12.43 8.70
N VAL A 160 -23.15 -13.68 8.24
CA VAL A 160 -21.92 -14.25 7.71
C VAL A 160 -21.42 -13.48 6.51
N GLU A 161 -22.31 -13.14 5.55
CA GLU A 161 -21.94 -12.37 4.36
C GLU A 161 -21.31 -11.01 4.74
N ARG A 162 -21.85 -10.33 5.77
CA ARG A 162 -21.30 -9.07 6.26
C ARG A 162 -19.93 -9.27 6.95
N ALA A 163 -19.80 -10.25 7.84
CA ALA A 163 -18.53 -10.55 8.52
C ALA A 163 -17.43 -10.89 7.50
N VAL A 164 -17.76 -11.73 6.51
CA VAL A 164 -16.90 -12.09 5.39
C VAL A 164 -16.52 -10.84 4.58
N SER A 165 -17.46 -9.94 4.31
CA SER A 165 -17.19 -8.66 3.62
C SER A 165 -16.24 -7.74 4.40
N MET A 166 -16.23 -7.79 5.73
CA MET A 166 -15.30 -7.00 6.55
C MET A 166 -13.89 -7.60 6.55
N HIS A 167 -13.77 -8.92 6.74
CA HIS A 167 -12.48 -9.61 6.60
C HIS A 167 -11.88 -9.41 5.22
N ASP A 168 -12.72 -9.44 4.19
CA ASP A 168 -12.31 -9.21 2.83
C ASP A 168 -11.65 -7.84 2.63
N LYS A 169 -12.25 -6.78 3.18
CA LYS A 169 -11.66 -5.44 3.14
C LYS A 169 -10.34 -5.38 3.93
N THR A 170 -10.27 -6.04 5.09
CA THR A 170 -9.03 -6.11 5.88
C THR A 170 -7.91 -6.77 5.08
N VAL A 171 -8.16 -7.89 4.40
CA VAL A 171 -7.13 -8.59 3.60
C VAL A 171 -6.49 -7.68 2.53
N ARG A 172 -7.24 -6.73 1.95
CA ARG A 172 -6.67 -5.75 1.01
C ARG A 172 -5.71 -4.78 1.68
N ILE A 173 -6.00 -4.39 2.92
CA ILE A 173 -5.09 -3.56 3.71
C ILE A 173 -3.84 -4.36 4.07
N LEU A 174 -3.97 -5.64 4.42
CA LEU A 174 -2.85 -6.51 4.79
C LEU A 174 -1.85 -6.79 3.66
N ALA A 175 -2.28 -6.63 2.41
CA ALA A 175 -1.39 -6.77 1.26
C ALA A 175 -0.51 -5.53 1.01
N LEU A 176 -0.79 -4.40 1.68
CA LEU A 176 -0.06 -3.14 1.52
C LEU A 176 1.46 -3.28 1.71
N PRO A 177 1.96 -3.88 2.81
CA PRO A 177 3.41 -3.96 3.01
C PRO A 177 4.09 -4.83 1.94
N MET A 178 3.39 -5.83 1.40
CA MET A 178 3.93 -6.67 0.34
C MET A 178 4.02 -5.92 -1.01
N VAL A 179 2.99 -5.15 -1.37
CA VAL A 179 3.02 -4.32 -2.60
C VAL A 179 4.14 -3.30 -2.51
N TYR A 180 4.21 -2.55 -1.40
CA TYR A 180 5.26 -1.55 -1.18
C TYR A 180 6.65 -2.15 -1.10
N GLY A 181 6.82 -3.25 -0.35
CA GLY A 181 8.10 -3.93 -0.22
C GLY A 181 8.61 -4.46 -1.56
N THR A 182 7.72 -4.93 -2.43
CA THR A 182 8.10 -5.36 -3.79
C THR A 182 8.60 -4.17 -4.63
N MET A 183 7.91 -3.02 -4.55
CA MET A 183 8.30 -1.82 -5.29
C MET A 183 9.60 -1.21 -4.75
N ALA A 184 9.78 -1.19 -3.43
CA ALA A 184 11.01 -0.77 -2.78
C ALA A 184 12.18 -1.68 -3.19
N PHE A 185 11.98 -3.00 -3.20
CA PHE A 185 13.02 -3.93 -3.64
C PHE A 185 13.38 -3.76 -5.12
N GLU A 186 12.39 -3.59 -6.00
CA GLU A 186 12.65 -3.22 -7.39
C GLU A 186 13.46 -1.92 -7.48
N GLY A 187 13.16 -0.91 -6.65
CA GLY A 187 13.97 0.30 -6.51
C GLY A 187 15.45 0.01 -6.17
N VAL A 188 15.72 -0.87 -5.21
CA VAL A 188 17.08 -1.33 -4.89
C VAL A 188 17.76 -1.95 -6.11
N VAL A 189 17.04 -2.82 -6.85
CA VAL A 189 17.56 -3.46 -8.08
C VAL A 189 17.88 -2.43 -9.17
N ARG A 190 17.08 -1.37 -9.32
CA ARG A 190 17.37 -0.27 -10.27
C ARG A 190 18.65 0.45 -9.91
N MET A 191 18.83 0.76 -8.63
CA MET A 191 20.04 1.44 -8.18
C MET A 191 21.28 0.55 -8.32
N TRP A 192 21.19 -0.74 -8.03
CA TRP A 192 22.26 -1.69 -8.37
C TRP A 192 22.53 -1.72 -9.88
N GLY A 193 21.51 -1.60 -10.72
CA GLY A 193 21.70 -1.45 -12.16
C GLY A 193 22.55 -0.24 -12.56
N ILE A 194 22.46 0.87 -11.80
CA ILE A 194 23.32 2.05 -11.97
C ILE A 194 24.74 1.75 -11.50
N VAL A 195 24.90 1.14 -10.32
CA VAL A 195 26.21 0.76 -9.75
C VAL A 195 26.97 -0.16 -10.72
N LEU A 196 26.28 -1.09 -11.37
CA LEU A 196 26.86 -2.04 -12.32
C LEU A 196 27.06 -1.49 -13.74
N ASP A 197 26.67 -0.23 -14.00
CA ASP A 197 26.50 0.34 -15.36
C ASP A 197 25.85 -0.66 -16.33
N ARG A 198 24.74 -1.26 -15.89
CA ARG A 198 24.04 -2.29 -16.65
C ARG A 198 22.53 -2.07 -16.61
N THR A 199 21.99 -1.61 -17.73
CA THR A 199 20.55 -1.59 -17.96
C THR A 199 20.15 -2.81 -18.79
N SER A 200 19.04 -3.44 -18.42
CA SER A 200 18.44 -4.46 -19.28
C SER A 200 17.89 -3.77 -20.53
N GLY A 201 18.51 -4.02 -21.68
CA GLY A 201 18.19 -3.30 -22.92
C GLY A 201 19.16 -2.16 -23.27
N SER A 202 20.43 -2.26 -22.85
CA SER A 202 21.50 -1.28 -23.06
C SER A 202 21.58 -0.65 -24.46
N HIS A 203 21.16 -1.36 -25.50
CA HIS A 203 21.14 -0.84 -26.87
C HIS A 203 20.30 0.43 -27.08
N HIS A 204 19.32 0.71 -26.22
CA HIS A 204 18.50 1.93 -26.35
C HIS A 204 19.16 3.19 -25.77
N PHE A 205 20.18 3.03 -24.92
CA PHE A 205 20.82 4.15 -24.23
C PHE A 205 22.29 4.22 -24.60
N ALA A 206 22.61 5.13 -25.52
CA ALA A 206 23.95 5.29 -26.08
C ALA A 206 25.02 5.72 -25.05
N CYS A 207 24.61 6.34 -23.94
CA CYS A 207 25.54 6.80 -22.90
C CYS A 207 25.05 6.50 -21.48
N TRP A 208 26.01 6.42 -20.55
CA TRP A 208 25.80 6.18 -19.12
C TRP A 208 24.82 7.17 -18.48
N GLU A 209 24.91 8.46 -18.81
CA GLU A 209 24.07 9.51 -18.24
C GLU A 209 22.57 9.29 -18.56
N ARG A 210 22.26 8.81 -19.77
CA ARG A 210 20.89 8.46 -20.15
C ARG A 210 20.41 7.22 -19.38
N ARG A 211 21.29 6.23 -19.17
CA ARG A 211 20.98 5.02 -18.39
C ARG A 211 20.67 5.37 -16.93
N ILE A 212 21.46 6.23 -16.30
CA ILE A 212 21.20 6.69 -14.92
C ILE A 212 19.85 7.37 -14.83
N ARG A 213 19.60 8.38 -15.67
CA ARG A 213 18.35 9.16 -15.62
C ARG A 213 17.14 8.26 -15.78
N TYR A 214 17.21 7.30 -16.70
CA TYR A 214 16.15 6.33 -16.89
C TYR A 214 15.94 5.43 -15.65
N GLN A 215 17.01 4.95 -15.02
CA GLN A 215 16.89 4.12 -13.81
C GLN A 215 16.36 4.92 -12.62
N LEU A 216 16.69 6.20 -12.49
CA LEU A 216 16.13 7.11 -11.50
C LEU A 216 14.63 7.36 -11.76
N ASP A 217 14.23 7.64 -13.00
CA ASP A 217 12.81 7.80 -13.37
C ASP A 217 12.01 6.51 -13.06
N MET A 218 12.58 5.33 -13.35
CA MET A 218 11.96 4.04 -13.02
C MET A 218 11.91 3.75 -11.52
N PHE A 219 12.93 4.18 -10.77
CA PHE A 219 12.95 4.09 -9.31
C PHE A 219 11.78 4.89 -8.72
N GLU A 220 11.60 6.14 -9.15
CA GLU A 220 10.46 6.96 -8.72
C GLU A 220 9.13 6.31 -9.10
N ALA A 221 9.03 5.75 -10.31
CA ALA A 221 7.81 5.09 -10.77
C ALA A 221 7.40 3.89 -9.92
N CYS A 222 8.36 3.16 -9.33
CA CYS A 222 8.06 2.06 -8.40
C CYS A 222 7.31 2.59 -7.16
N PHE A 223 7.77 3.70 -6.58
CA PHE A 223 7.12 4.29 -5.39
C PHE A 223 5.75 4.88 -5.69
N LEU A 224 5.53 5.45 -6.89
CA LEU A 224 4.21 5.92 -7.29
C LEU A 224 3.17 4.80 -7.33
N VAL A 225 3.56 3.59 -7.74
CA VAL A 225 2.68 2.42 -7.70
C VAL A 225 2.36 2.03 -6.25
N GLY A 226 3.36 2.14 -5.36
CA GLY A 226 3.16 2.05 -3.92
C GLY A 226 2.10 3.05 -3.44
N ASP A 227 2.29 4.34 -3.70
CA ASP A 227 1.38 5.44 -3.31
C ASP A 227 -0.07 5.20 -3.77
N VAL A 228 -0.25 4.70 -5.00
CA VAL A 228 -1.57 4.33 -5.53
C VAL A 228 -2.20 3.23 -4.69
N TYR A 229 -1.45 2.20 -4.32
CA TYR A 229 -1.98 1.12 -3.50
C TYR A 229 -2.26 1.56 -2.05
N GLU A 230 -1.42 2.39 -1.46
CA GLU A 230 -1.65 2.95 -0.13
C GLU A 230 -2.88 3.85 -0.08
N SER A 231 -3.04 4.76 -1.04
CA SER A 231 -4.23 5.59 -1.11
C SER A 231 -5.51 4.75 -1.27
N TYR A 232 -5.44 3.65 -2.02
CA TYR A 232 -6.51 2.66 -2.09
C TYR A 232 -6.74 1.94 -0.75
N ALA A 233 -5.70 1.49 -0.07
CA ALA A 233 -5.80 0.84 1.24
C ALA A 233 -6.40 1.79 2.30
N LEU A 234 -6.04 3.08 2.26
CA LEU A 234 -6.63 4.13 3.11
C LEU A 234 -8.11 4.36 2.81
N LEU A 235 -8.51 4.34 1.54
CA LEU A 235 -9.92 4.39 1.17
C LEU A 235 -10.69 3.18 1.73
N VAL A 236 -10.12 1.98 1.62
CA VAL A 236 -10.72 0.75 2.17
C VAL A 236 -10.81 0.83 3.70
N PHE A 237 -9.77 1.35 4.36
CA PHE A 237 -9.77 1.63 5.80
C PHE A 237 -10.89 2.59 6.19
N GLY A 238 -11.03 3.73 5.52
CA GLY A 238 -12.10 4.69 5.80
C GLY A 238 -13.50 4.08 5.64
N ILE A 239 -13.71 3.26 4.60
CA ILE A 239 -14.97 2.52 4.41
C ILE A 239 -15.22 1.56 5.57
N LEU A 240 -14.20 0.83 6.04
CA LEU A 240 -14.31 -0.07 7.18
C LEU A 240 -14.70 0.69 8.46
N THR A 241 -13.97 1.75 8.79
CA THR A 241 -14.22 2.57 9.99
C THR A 241 -15.65 3.11 10.00
N LEU A 242 -16.11 3.67 8.88
CA LEU A 242 -17.46 4.25 8.77
C LEU A 242 -18.56 3.19 8.82
N ASN A 243 -18.30 1.97 8.32
CA ASN A 243 -19.28 0.89 8.45
C ASN A 243 -19.37 0.39 9.90
N VAL A 244 -18.24 0.23 10.60
CA VAL A 244 -18.25 -0.15 12.03
C VAL A 244 -18.97 0.90 12.87
N LEU A 245 -18.68 2.18 12.59
CA LEU A 245 -19.36 3.29 13.26
C LEU A 245 -20.88 3.25 13.06
N ARG A 246 -21.32 3.05 11.80
CA ARG A 246 -22.75 2.96 11.46
C ARG A 246 -23.45 1.84 12.23
N GLU A 247 -22.85 0.66 12.31
CA GLU A 247 -23.45 -0.47 13.04
C GLU A 247 -23.51 -0.21 14.55
N LYS A 248 -22.47 0.40 15.15
CA LYS A 248 -22.48 0.76 16.58
C LYS A 248 -23.51 1.85 16.91
N ILE A 249 -23.67 2.85 16.05
CA ILE A 249 -24.70 3.88 16.23
C ILE A 249 -26.09 3.25 16.14
N ARG A 250 -26.33 2.39 15.13
CA ARG A 250 -27.60 1.68 14.98
C ARG A 250 -27.95 0.85 16.22
N SER A 251 -27.01 0.06 16.72
CA SER A 251 -27.20 -0.73 17.93
C SER A 251 -27.49 0.14 19.17
N THR A 252 -26.87 1.32 19.27
CA THR A 252 -27.15 2.27 20.35
C THR A 252 -28.57 2.83 20.27
N ILE A 253 -29.05 3.15 19.06
CA ILE A 253 -30.42 3.63 18.84
C ILE A 253 -31.45 2.54 19.18
N GLU A 254 -31.18 1.29 18.79
CA GLU A 254 -32.06 0.15 19.08
C GLU A 254 -32.20 -0.07 20.60
N LEU A 255 -31.10 -0.04 21.36
CA LEU A 255 -31.13 -0.13 22.84
C LEU A 255 -31.92 1.02 23.48
N VAL A 256 -31.70 2.26 23.04
CA VAL A 256 -32.45 3.43 23.55
C VAL A 256 -33.94 3.32 23.21
N LYS A 257 -34.30 2.75 22.06
CA LYS A 257 -35.69 2.53 21.66
C LYS A 257 -36.37 1.48 22.55
N GLU A 258 -35.66 0.42 22.93
CA GLU A 258 -36.16 -0.59 23.86
C GLU A 258 -36.39 -0.02 25.26
N ASP A 259 -35.44 0.75 25.80
CA ASP A 259 -35.53 1.36 27.14
C ASP A 259 -36.69 2.37 27.27
N VAL A 260 -37.05 3.06 26.18
CA VAL A 260 -38.10 4.10 26.21
C VAL A 260 -39.50 3.56 25.91
N SER A 261 -39.61 2.39 25.28
CA SER A 261 -40.89 1.80 24.87
C SER A 261 -41.89 1.41 25.99
N PRO A 262 -41.52 1.15 27.27
CA PRO A 262 -42.50 0.71 28.28
C PRO A 262 -43.16 1.82 29.11
N THR A 263 -42.77 3.10 28.98
CA THR A 263 -43.35 4.16 29.84
C THR A 263 -44.51 4.87 29.13
N PRO A 264 -45.79 4.68 29.55
CA PRO A 264 -46.93 5.42 29.00
C PRO A 264 -46.88 6.89 29.44
N LEU A 265 -45.94 7.65 28.86
CA LEU A 265 -45.79 9.07 29.11
C LEU A 265 -46.89 9.85 28.38
N ARG A 266 -47.76 10.42 29.22
CA ARG A 266 -48.65 11.58 29.03
C ARG A 266 -48.45 12.31 27.68
N ARG A 267 -49.49 12.27 26.83
CA ARG A 267 -49.64 12.87 25.48
C ARG A 267 -49.24 14.36 25.33
N GLY A 268 -47.98 14.72 25.53
CA GLY A 268 -47.39 15.99 25.10
C GLY A 268 -46.52 15.76 23.86
N HIS A 269 -46.47 16.75 22.96
CA HIS A 269 -45.77 16.79 21.66
C HIS A 269 -44.24 16.53 21.71
N ALA A 270 -43.78 15.43 22.28
CA ALA A 270 -42.40 14.99 22.14
C ALA A 270 -42.16 14.59 20.66
N PRO A 271 -41.02 14.98 20.04
CA PRO A 271 -40.66 14.50 18.72
C PRO A 271 -40.64 12.97 18.71
N SER A 272 -41.12 12.37 17.61
CA SER A 272 -41.14 10.91 17.51
C SER A 272 -39.70 10.37 17.58
N PHE A 273 -39.50 9.22 18.23
CA PHE A 273 -38.22 8.51 18.16
C PHE A 273 -37.80 8.23 16.71
N ASP A 274 -38.78 8.07 15.82
CA ASP A 274 -38.53 7.86 14.40
C ASP A 274 -37.92 9.11 13.73
N ASP A 275 -38.28 10.33 14.18
CA ASP A 275 -37.70 11.58 13.67
C ASP A 275 -36.23 11.71 14.12
N LEU A 276 -35.93 11.32 15.36
CA LEU A 276 -34.56 11.33 15.88
C LEU A 276 -33.68 10.27 15.18
N ASP A 277 -34.19 9.06 14.97
CA ASP A 277 -33.48 8.00 14.23
C ASP A 277 -33.17 8.46 12.80
N LEU A 278 -34.13 9.08 12.11
CA LEU A 278 -33.93 9.64 10.78
C LEU A 278 -32.82 10.72 10.78
N ALA A 279 -32.88 11.67 11.72
CA ALA A 279 -31.88 12.73 11.83
C ALA A 279 -30.46 12.20 12.09
N ILE A 280 -30.32 11.17 12.95
CA ILE A 280 -29.02 10.54 13.23
C ILE A 280 -28.51 9.81 11.99
N ARG A 281 -29.38 9.08 11.28
CA ARG A 281 -29.00 8.38 10.03
C ARG A 281 -28.51 9.35 8.97
N ASP A 282 -29.19 10.47 8.81
CA ASP A 282 -28.81 11.51 7.86
C ASP A 282 -27.45 12.11 8.23
N LEU A 283 -27.24 12.46 9.51
CA LEU A 283 -25.94 12.93 9.99
C LEU A 283 -24.80 11.93 9.73
N VAL A 284 -25.01 10.64 9.99
CA VAL A 284 -24.01 9.58 9.74
C VAL A 284 -23.75 9.41 8.24
N ASN A 285 -24.78 9.54 7.40
CA ASN A 285 -24.63 9.47 5.96
C ASN A 285 -23.85 10.66 5.40
N GLU A 286 -24.08 11.86 5.91
CA GLU A 286 -23.32 13.06 5.55
C GLU A 286 -21.85 12.96 6.00
N LEU A 287 -21.61 12.53 7.24
CA LEU A 287 -20.26 12.29 7.76
C LEU A 287 -19.50 11.27 6.90
N LYS A 288 -20.19 10.19 6.49
CA LYS A 288 -19.64 9.19 5.57
C LYS A 288 -19.33 9.78 4.20
N GLY A 289 -20.23 10.60 3.65
CA GLY A 289 -20.05 11.28 2.38
C GLY A 289 -18.80 12.16 2.38
N LEU A 290 -18.67 13.04 3.39
CA LEU A 290 -17.56 13.96 3.54
C LEU A 290 -16.21 13.25 3.73
N THR A 291 -16.17 12.24 4.61
CA THR A 291 -14.94 11.49 4.89
C THR A 291 -14.48 10.70 3.66
N LEU A 292 -15.40 10.02 2.98
CA LEU A 292 -15.07 9.26 1.78
C LEU A 292 -14.73 10.15 0.59
N LEU A 293 -15.27 11.37 0.51
CA LEU A 293 -14.92 12.31 -0.55
C LEU A 293 -13.44 12.70 -0.47
N GLY A 294 -12.93 13.06 0.72
CA GLY A 294 -11.51 13.36 0.92
C GLY A 294 -10.60 12.19 0.51
N LEU A 295 -10.91 10.97 0.97
CA LEU A 295 -10.15 9.76 0.63
C LEU A 295 -10.20 9.43 -0.88
N LYS A 296 -11.35 9.61 -1.53
CA LYS A 296 -11.49 9.42 -2.98
C LYS A 296 -10.67 10.43 -3.78
N LEU A 297 -10.66 11.70 -3.35
CA LEU A 297 -9.85 12.74 -3.99
C LEU A 297 -8.36 12.41 -3.85
N PHE A 298 -7.92 11.96 -2.67
CA PHE A 298 -6.54 11.52 -2.47
C PHE A 298 -6.16 10.33 -3.35
N CYS A 299 -7.01 9.31 -3.43
CA CYS A 299 -6.79 8.18 -4.32
C CYS A 299 -6.72 8.60 -5.80
N LEU A 300 -7.60 9.53 -6.22
CA LEU A 300 -7.62 10.06 -7.58
C LEU A 300 -6.34 10.84 -7.90
N THR A 301 -5.83 11.68 -6.98
CA THR A 301 -4.60 12.45 -7.23
C THR A 301 -3.38 11.53 -7.34
N CYS A 302 -3.23 10.55 -6.45
CA CYS A 302 -2.17 9.53 -6.55
C CYS A 302 -2.25 8.75 -7.89
N PHE A 303 -3.46 8.34 -8.29
CA PHE A 303 -3.67 7.65 -9.55
C PHE A 303 -3.30 8.50 -10.77
N LEU A 304 -3.77 9.75 -10.83
CA LEU A 304 -3.46 10.67 -11.94
C LEU A 304 -1.96 10.96 -12.03
N GLN A 305 -1.29 11.15 -10.89
CA GLN A 305 0.15 11.35 -10.82
C GLN A 305 0.92 10.13 -11.37
N ALA A 306 0.58 8.93 -10.89
CA ALA A 306 1.19 7.69 -11.35
C ALA A 306 0.94 7.46 -12.84
N ALA A 307 -0.30 7.64 -13.30
CA ALA A 307 -0.68 7.50 -14.71
C ALA A 307 0.09 8.47 -15.61
N TYR A 308 0.19 9.74 -15.22
CA TYR A 308 0.96 10.74 -15.95
C TYR A 308 2.45 10.35 -16.06
N LYS A 309 3.11 10.08 -14.93
CA LYS A 309 4.55 9.75 -14.93
C LYS A 309 4.84 8.46 -15.68
N LEU A 310 4.05 7.41 -15.47
CA LEU A 310 4.18 6.15 -16.20
C LEU A 310 3.95 6.35 -17.71
N ALA A 311 2.94 7.11 -18.12
CA ALA A 311 2.68 7.38 -19.53
C ALA A 311 3.82 8.16 -20.19
N VAL A 312 4.27 9.27 -19.57
CA VAL A 312 5.36 10.11 -20.12
C VAL A 312 6.66 9.32 -20.25
N MET A 313 7.03 8.57 -19.21
CA MET A 313 8.21 7.72 -19.23
C MET A 313 8.07 6.61 -20.28
N THR A 314 6.90 5.99 -20.38
CA THR A 314 6.71 4.82 -21.24
C THR A 314 6.71 5.18 -22.71
N LEU A 315 5.98 6.24 -23.05
CA LEU A 315 5.89 6.74 -24.42
C LEU A 315 7.23 7.33 -24.85
N GLY A 316 7.98 7.94 -23.93
CA GLY A 316 9.31 8.47 -24.24
C GLY A 316 10.38 7.41 -24.45
N PHE A 317 10.30 6.26 -23.77
CA PHE A 317 11.22 5.14 -23.99
C PHE A 317 10.99 4.43 -25.32
N TYR A 318 9.72 4.22 -25.71
CA TYR A 318 9.38 3.59 -26.98
C TYR A 318 9.37 4.56 -28.17
N ASP A 319 9.75 5.82 -27.95
CA ASP A 319 9.73 6.90 -28.94
C ASP A 319 8.36 7.04 -29.65
N VAL A 320 7.28 6.85 -28.89
CA VAL A 320 5.91 6.99 -29.38
C VAL A 320 5.56 8.47 -29.40
N TRP A 321 5.24 8.99 -30.59
CA TRP A 321 4.99 10.42 -30.83
C TRP A 321 6.17 11.32 -30.38
N PRO A 322 7.29 11.32 -31.12
CA PRO A 322 8.54 12.00 -30.73
C PRO A 322 8.34 13.49 -30.37
N ARG A 323 7.48 14.21 -31.10
CA ARG A 323 7.14 15.61 -30.81
C ARG A 323 6.66 15.85 -29.36
N TRP A 324 6.03 14.87 -28.74
CA TRP A 324 5.47 14.97 -27.41
C TRP A 324 6.33 14.30 -26.35
N PHE A 325 6.98 13.18 -26.68
CA PHE A 325 7.63 12.31 -25.69
C PHE A 325 9.13 12.02 -25.95
N SER A 326 9.74 12.53 -27.02
CA SER A 326 11.16 12.28 -27.32
C SER A 326 12.07 12.66 -26.15
N THR A 327 12.92 11.72 -25.74
CA THR A 327 13.92 11.91 -24.68
C THR A 327 15.29 12.33 -25.23
N ASP A 328 15.45 12.37 -26.56
CA ASP A 328 16.71 12.69 -27.19
C ASP A 328 16.86 14.20 -27.44
N PRO A 329 17.79 14.91 -26.78
CA PRO A 329 18.04 16.32 -27.04
C PRO A 329 18.60 16.60 -28.45
N HIS A 330 19.14 15.58 -29.13
CA HIS A 330 19.69 15.70 -30.49
C HIS A 330 18.69 15.35 -31.60
N ASP A 331 17.45 14.96 -31.25
CA ASP A 331 16.41 14.82 -32.27
C ASP A 331 16.18 16.18 -32.97
N LYS A 332 15.79 16.16 -34.25
CA LYS A 332 15.55 17.37 -35.05
C LYS A 332 14.52 18.31 -34.42
N ASN A 333 13.60 17.74 -33.64
CA ASN A 333 12.54 18.47 -32.94
C ASN A 333 12.93 18.86 -31.51
N GLY A 334 14.13 18.50 -31.05
CA GLY A 334 14.56 18.60 -29.67
C GLY A 334 13.81 17.64 -28.74
N LEU A 335 13.87 17.93 -27.43
CA LEU A 335 13.09 17.19 -26.43
C LEU A 335 11.59 17.35 -26.67
N GLY A 336 10.86 16.24 -26.57
CA GLY A 336 9.41 16.25 -26.64
C GLY A 336 8.78 17.15 -25.57
N PHE A 337 7.61 17.73 -25.86
CA PHE A 337 6.95 18.70 -24.98
C PHE A 337 6.85 18.23 -23.51
N PHE A 338 6.46 16.99 -23.26
CA PHE A 338 6.34 16.44 -21.90
C PHE A 338 7.68 16.05 -21.26
N GLN A 339 8.77 16.01 -22.03
CA GLN A 339 10.12 15.75 -21.53
C GLN A 339 10.87 17.04 -21.17
N GLN A 340 10.33 18.21 -21.53
CA GLN A 340 10.91 19.51 -21.16
C GLN A 340 10.98 19.66 -19.64
N LYS A 341 12.08 20.23 -19.14
CA LYS A 341 12.38 20.34 -17.71
C LYS A 341 11.33 21.18 -16.99
N GLU A 342 10.86 22.24 -17.63
CA GLU A 342 9.84 23.17 -17.14
C GLU A 342 8.49 22.47 -16.98
N VAL A 343 8.09 21.66 -17.97
CA VAL A 343 6.83 20.90 -17.95
C VAL A 343 6.89 19.80 -16.88
N LYS A 344 7.98 19.03 -16.83
CA LYS A 344 8.19 18.02 -15.77
C LYS A 344 8.15 18.63 -14.38
N LYS A 345 8.84 19.76 -14.17
CA LYS A 345 8.86 20.49 -12.89
C LYS A 345 7.48 21.05 -12.53
N GLY A 346 6.76 21.62 -13.49
CA GLY A 346 5.40 22.13 -13.30
C GLY A 346 4.42 21.01 -12.93
N ALA A 347 4.44 19.90 -13.67
CA ALA A 347 3.61 18.73 -13.37
C ALA A 347 3.95 18.13 -11.99
N HIS A 348 5.25 18.03 -11.65
CA HIS A 348 5.69 17.55 -10.34
C HIS A 348 5.11 18.39 -9.20
N TYR A 349 5.24 19.72 -9.24
CA TYR A 349 4.69 20.57 -8.18
C TYR A 349 3.16 20.60 -8.15
N PHE A 350 2.52 20.53 -9.31
CA PHE A 350 1.05 20.42 -9.39
C PHE A 350 0.55 19.17 -8.66
N PHE A 351 1.10 18.00 -8.99
CA PHE A 351 0.71 16.74 -8.35
C PHE A 351 1.12 16.69 -6.88
N TYR A 352 2.30 17.20 -6.53
CA TYR A 352 2.75 17.29 -5.14
C TYR A 352 1.79 18.14 -4.29
N GLY A 353 1.44 19.34 -4.77
CA GLY A 353 0.49 20.23 -4.08
C GLY A 353 -0.92 19.64 -3.99
N ALA A 354 -1.43 19.08 -5.08
CA ALA A 354 -2.74 18.42 -5.10
C ALA A 354 -2.79 17.20 -4.17
N GLY A 355 -1.76 16.36 -4.20
CA GLY A 355 -1.60 15.21 -3.31
C GLY A 355 -1.51 15.62 -1.85
N PHE A 356 -0.74 16.67 -1.53
CA PHE A 356 -0.62 17.23 -0.19
C PHE A 356 -1.97 17.70 0.35
N VAL A 357 -2.68 18.57 -0.37
CA VAL A 357 -3.99 19.09 0.06
C VAL A 357 -5.02 17.98 0.21
N ALA A 358 -5.09 17.06 -0.76
CA ALA A 358 -6.03 15.94 -0.71
C ALA A 358 -5.72 14.99 0.46
N SER A 359 -4.44 14.72 0.72
CA SER A 359 -4.00 13.93 1.87
C SER A 359 -4.41 14.60 3.18
N PHE A 360 -4.11 15.89 3.36
CA PHE A 360 -4.52 16.65 4.55
C PHE A 360 -6.02 16.60 4.79
N ALA A 361 -6.84 16.80 3.75
CA ALA A 361 -8.29 16.70 3.85
C ALA A 361 -8.75 15.28 4.23
N ALA A 362 -8.18 14.24 3.60
CA ALA A 362 -8.50 12.86 3.91
C ALA A 362 -8.15 12.48 5.36
N ILE A 363 -6.96 12.86 5.82
CA ILE A 363 -6.48 12.59 7.19
C ILE A 363 -7.31 13.37 8.20
N GLY A 364 -7.54 14.66 7.95
CA GLY A 364 -8.32 15.52 8.82
C GLY A 364 -9.72 14.95 9.07
N ASN A 365 -10.39 14.51 7.99
CA ASN A 365 -11.72 13.91 8.12
C ASN A 365 -11.70 12.60 8.92
N VAL A 366 -10.70 11.72 8.72
CA VAL A 366 -10.58 10.47 9.48
C VAL A 366 -10.30 10.73 10.96
N VAL A 367 -9.40 11.67 11.27
CA VAL A 367 -9.07 12.06 12.64
C VAL A 367 -10.28 12.68 13.35
N GLU A 368 -11.07 13.48 12.65
CA GLU A 368 -12.29 14.08 13.20
C GLU A 368 -13.35 13.02 13.53
N VAL A 369 -13.54 12.03 12.65
CA VAL A 369 -14.41 10.87 12.93
C VAL A 369 -13.91 10.10 14.15
N GLU A 370 -12.61 9.84 14.23
CA GLU A 370 -12.03 9.12 15.37
C GLU A 370 -12.22 9.87 16.69
N ARG A 371 -11.98 11.19 16.71
CA ARG A 371 -12.15 12.02 17.90
C ARG A 371 -13.61 12.13 18.31
N GLY A 372 -14.51 12.39 17.36
CA GLY A 372 -15.94 12.55 17.61
C GLY A 372 -16.60 11.26 18.10
N PHE A 373 -16.11 10.09 17.66
CA PHE A 373 -16.73 8.79 17.95
C PHE A 373 -15.80 7.81 18.66
N HIS A 374 -14.83 8.33 19.45
CA HIS A 374 -13.83 7.51 20.13
C HIS A 374 -14.44 6.38 20.97
N ARG A 375 -15.53 6.68 21.70
CA ARG A 375 -16.25 5.69 22.52
C ARG A 375 -16.87 4.58 21.67
N ASN A 376 -17.53 4.93 20.57
CA ASN A 376 -18.15 3.96 19.67
C ASN A 376 -17.11 3.12 18.90
N LEU A 377 -15.88 3.62 18.75
CA LEU A 377 -14.80 2.96 18.01
C LEU A 377 -13.75 2.28 18.91
N GLN A 378 -13.96 2.22 20.23
CA GLN A 378 -12.97 1.67 21.17
C GLN A 378 -12.59 0.21 20.83
N GLU A 379 -13.58 -0.63 20.51
CA GLU A 379 -13.38 -2.02 20.10
C GLU A 379 -12.67 -2.14 18.73
N PHE A 380 -12.88 -1.16 17.86
CA PHE A 380 -12.23 -1.13 16.55
C PHE A 380 -10.78 -0.64 16.63
N SER A 381 -10.39 0.10 17.69
CA SER A 381 -9.05 0.66 17.86
C SER A 381 -8.48 1.33 16.58
N PRO A 382 -9.18 2.34 16.01
CA PRO A 382 -8.84 2.93 14.72
C PRO A 382 -7.41 3.49 14.68
N PHE A 383 -6.92 4.08 15.77
CA PHE A 383 -5.56 4.64 15.85
C PHE A 383 -4.46 3.67 15.38
N LEU A 384 -4.39 2.48 15.96
CA LEU A 384 -3.35 1.50 15.63
C LEU A 384 -3.48 1.02 14.18
N LYS A 385 -4.72 0.77 13.74
CA LYS A 385 -5.02 0.34 12.38
C LYS A 385 -4.67 1.42 11.36
N PHE A 386 -4.97 2.67 11.66
CA PHE A 386 -4.65 3.83 10.84
C PHE A 386 -3.15 4.00 10.65
N TRP A 387 -2.37 3.93 11.74
CA TRP A 387 -0.91 3.92 11.64
C TRP A 387 -0.42 2.74 10.80
N GLY A 388 -1.01 1.55 10.93
CA GLY A 388 -0.67 0.41 10.09
C GLY A 388 -0.81 0.68 8.58
N VAL A 389 -1.75 1.53 8.16
CA VAL A 389 -1.93 1.87 6.74
C VAL A 389 -1.06 3.05 6.29
N LYS A 390 -0.84 4.04 7.16
CA LYS A 390 -0.24 5.33 6.79
C LYS A 390 1.22 5.53 7.23
N VAL A 391 1.72 4.66 8.09
CA VAL A 391 3.07 4.83 8.65
C VAL A 391 4.15 4.80 7.55
N LEU A 392 3.91 4.12 6.41
CA LEU A 392 4.85 4.08 5.28
C LEU A 392 5.17 5.46 4.72
N VAL A 393 4.18 6.27 4.33
CA VAL A 393 4.43 7.63 3.81
C VAL A 393 5.08 8.53 4.86
N SER A 394 4.69 8.37 6.13
CA SER A 394 5.24 9.21 7.21
C SER A 394 6.71 8.87 7.49
N ILE A 395 7.07 7.57 7.44
CA ILE A 395 8.45 7.14 7.57
C ILE A 395 9.26 7.51 6.33
N ALA A 396 8.75 7.31 5.11
CA ALA A 396 9.43 7.71 3.88
C ALA A 396 9.79 9.20 3.86
N PHE A 397 8.87 10.06 4.32
CA PHE A 397 9.14 11.48 4.49
C PHE A 397 10.22 11.73 5.54
N LEU A 398 10.14 11.07 6.70
CA LEU A 398 11.14 11.21 7.77
C LEU A 398 12.53 10.71 7.33
N GLN A 399 12.61 9.63 6.57
CA GLN A 399 13.84 9.11 5.98
C GLN A 399 14.46 10.13 5.02
N THR A 400 13.64 10.75 4.16
CA THR A 400 14.10 11.78 3.23
C THR A 400 14.67 12.99 3.99
N LEU A 401 13.97 13.44 5.04
CA LEU A 401 14.47 14.50 5.92
C LEU A 401 15.76 14.09 6.63
N PHE A 402 15.84 12.85 7.13
CA PHE A 402 17.01 12.33 7.80
C PHE A 402 18.23 12.28 6.88
N LEU A 403 18.07 11.76 5.65
CA LEU A 403 19.12 11.75 4.63
C LEU A 403 19.58 13.17 4.25
N MET A 404 18.66 14.13 4.24
CA MET A 404 18.95 15.52 3.93
C MET A 404 19.64 16.28 5.08
N VAL A 405 19.47 15.87 6.34
CA VAL A 405 19.87 16.67 7.52
C VAL A 405 20.99 16.03 8.36
N VAL A 406 21.24 14.73 8.25
CA VAL A 406 22.14 14.02 9.16
C VAL A 406 23.45 13.63 8.48
N PRO A 407 24.63 14.11 8.94
CA PRO A 407 25.92 13.58 8.48
C PRO A 407 26.12 12.12 8.94
N PRO A 408 26.78 11.25 8.15
CA PRO A 408 27.42 11.52 6.85
C PRO A 408 26.46 11.42 5.64
N PHE A 409 25.17 11.19 5.85
CA PHE A 409 24.21 10.92 4.77
C PHE A 409 24.00 12.13 3.84
N MET A 410 24.13 13.34 4.37
CA MET A 410 24.05 14.59 3.59
C MET A 410 25.06 14.67 2.44
N SER A 411 26.21 13.97 2.54
CA SER A 411 27.23 13.97 1.49
C SER A 411 27.11 12.79 0.51
N TRP A 412 26.10 11.95 0.68
CA TRP A 412 25.87 10.83 -0.22
C TRP A 412 25.30 11.33 -1.54
N SER A 413 25.78 10.72 -2.63
CA SER A 413 25.20 10.91 -3.95
C SER A 413 23.75 10.43 -3.97
N GLU A 414 22.97 10.92 -4.95
CA GLU A 414 21.58 10.53 -5.13
C GLU A 414 21.41 9.00 -5.22
N VAL A 415 22.30 8.31 -5.94
CA VAL A 415 22.27 6.85 -6.08
C VAL A 415 22.45 6.16 -4.72
N ARG A 416 23.43 6.57 -3.91
CA ARG A 416 23.70 5.97 -2.60
C ARG A 416 22.55 6.22 -1.62
N SER A 417 22.03 7.44 -1.59
CA SER A 417 20.85 7.82 -0.81
C SER A 417 19.63 6.99 -1.20
N ASN A 418 19.39 6.81 -2.50
CA ASN A 418 18.27 6.01 -3.01
C ASN A 418 18.42 4.50 -2.72
N ILE A 419 19.64 3.95 -2.76
CA ILE A 419 19.90 2.56 -2.32
C ILE A 419 19.50 2.39 -0.86
N PHE A 420 19.96 3.29 0.00
CA PHE A 420 19.68 3.22 1.43
C PHE A 420 18.19 3.37 1.71
N TYR A 421 17.57 4.39 1.15
CA TYR A 421 16.15 4.67 1.26
C TYR A 421 15.29 3.46 0.87
N ALA A 422 15.51 2.90 -0.31
CA ALA A 422 14.74 1.75 -0.77
C ALA A 422 15.02 0.48 0.05
N SER A 423 16.26 0.29 0.52
CA SER A 423 16.62 -0.85 1.37
C SER A 423 15.97 -0.75 2.76
N ALA A 424 15.94 0.46 3.33
CA ALA A 424 15.29 0.75 4.60
C ALA A 424 13.77 0.55 4.51
N LEU A 425 13.14 1.00 3.42
CA LEU A 425 11.72 0.74 3.16
C LEU A 425 11.40 -0.75 3.06
N CYS A 426 12.28 -1.59 2.51
CA CYS A 426 12.08 -3.05 2.52
C CYS A 426 12.01 -3.60 3.95
N LEU A 427 12.92 -3.15 4.82
CA LEU A 427 12.92 -3.53 6.24
C LEU A 427 11.67 -3.01 6.97
N GLU A 428 11.27 -1.77 6.70
CA GLU A 428 10.08 -1.17 7.33
C GLU A 428 8.79 -1.85 6.89
N CYS A 429 8.66 -2.22 5.62
CA CYS A 429 7.55 -3.04 5.15
C CYS A 429 7.45 -4.37 5.93
N PHE A 430 8.59 -5.00 6.22
CA PHE A 430 8.60 -6.17 7.09
C PHE A 430 8.10 -5.85 8.50
N LEU A 431 8.62 -4.80 9.15
CA LEU A 431 8.17 -4.39 10.49
C LEU A 431 6.69 -4.05 10.53
N ILE A 432 6.17 -3.40 9.48
CA ILE A 432 4.76 -3.02 9.36
C ILE A 432 3.89 -4.26 9.14
N SER A 433 4.35 -5.25 8.37
CA SER A 433 3.64 -6.53 8.24
C SER A 433 3.53 -7.25 9.58
N VAL A 434 4.56 -7.19 10.42
CA VAL A 434 4.52 -7.73 11.79
C VAL A 434 3.56 -6.91 12.67
N PHE A 435 3.60 -5.59 12.56
CA PHE A 435 2.66 -4.71 13.26
C PHE A 435 1.20 -4.98 12.87
N HIS A 436 0.94 -5.31 11.59
CA HIS A 436 -0.40 -5.69 11.12
C HIS A 436 -0.95 -6.90 11.86
N LEU A 437 -0.11 -7.91 12.18
CA LEU A 437 -0.54 -9.07 12.98
C LEU A 437 -1.18 -8.66 14.32
N CYS A 438 -0.67 -7.60 14.93
CA CYS A 438 -1.17 -7.07 16.19
C CYS A 438 -2.42 -6.22 15.99
N ALA A 439 -2.43 -5.37 14.96
CA ALA A 439 -3.48 -4.37 14.73
C ALA A 439 -4.75 -4.92 14.08
N TRP A 440 -4.68 -6.04 13.36
CA TRP A 440 -5.80 -6.60 12.60
C TRP A 440 -6.05 -8.06 12.96
N ARG A 441 -6.49 -8.35 14.19
CA ARG A 441 -6.65 -9.75 14.60
C ARG A 441 -7.87 -10.37 13.92
N PRO A 442 -7.78 -11.61 13.40
CA PRO A 442 -8.92 -12.26 12.74
C PRO A 442 -10.16 -12.45 13.64
N ARG A 443 -9.98 -12.49 14.95
CA ARG A 443 -11.06 -12.81 15.91
C ARG A 443 -11.62 -11.59 16.64
N GLU A 444 -11.46 -10.38 16.10
CA GLU A 444 -12.00 -9.17 16.74
C GLU A 444 -13.55 -9.18 16.74
N GLY A 445 -14.15 -8.69 17.81
CA GLY A 445 -15.60 -8.75 18.02
C GLY A 445 -16.40 -7.85 17.07
N TRP A 446 -15.83 -6.76 16.56
CA TRP A 446 -16.48 -5.90 15.56
C TRP A 446 -16.71 -6.60 14.21
N TYR A 447 -16.05 -7.73 13.94
CA TYR A 447 -16.41 -8.60 12.82
C TYR A 447 -17.73 -9.34 13.02
N ARG A 448 -18.24 -9.43 14.27
CA ARG A 448 -19.46 -10.15 14.68
C ARG A 448 -20.63 -9.24 15.03
N SER A 449 -20.36 -7.98 15.35
CA SER A 449 -21.32 -7.08 16.01
C SER A 449 -22.48 -6.70 15.06
N THR A 450 -23.53 -7.52 14.99
CA THR A 450 -24.76 -7.22 14.23
C THR A 450 -26.09 -7.61 14.87
N GLY A 451 -26.14 -8.28 16.02
CA GLY A 451 -27.45 -8.66 16.56
C GLY A 451 -27.50 -9.23 17.98
N ASP A 452 -26.47 -9.93 18.44
CA ASP A 452 -26.56 -10.69 19.70
C ASP A 452 -26.22 -9.89 20.97
N TYR A 453 -26.65 -8.63 21.08
CA TYR A 453 -26.57 -7.93 22.38
C TYR A 453 -27.66 -8.40 23.36
N SER A 454 -28.67 -9.14 22.90
CA SER A 454 -29.74 -9.68 23.75
C SER A 454 -29.28 -10.77 24.72
N GLY A 455 -28.05 -11.30 24.61
CA GLY A 455 -27.57 -12.43 25.42
C GLY A 455 -26.62 -12.10 26.57
N CYS A 456 -26.03 -10.91 26.65
CA CYS A 456 -25.02 -10.60 27.68
C CYS A 456 -25.54 -9.76 28.85
N LEU A 457 -26.79 -9.30 28.82
CA LEU A 457 -27.41 -8.53 29.92
C LEU A 457 -28.19 -9.41 30.91
N SER A 458 -28.31 -10.73 30.67
CA SER A 458 -29.00 -11.65 31.59
C SER A 458 -28.13 -12.21 32.71
N ASP A 459 -26.79 -12.10 32.63
CA ASP A 459 -25.90 -12.90 33.49
C ASP A 459 -25.17 -12.09 34.58
N SER A 460 -25.55 -10.82 34.81
CA SER A 460 -24.88 -10.00 35.83
C SER A 460 -25.81 -9.14 36.70
N VAL A 461 -27.07 -9.52 36.88
CA VAL A 461 -27.80 -9.10 38.09
C VAL A 461 -27.53 -10.20 39.12
N PRO A 462 -26.70 -9.95 40.16
CA PRO A 462 -26.72 -10.78 41.34
C PRO A 462 -28.16 -10.69 41.85
N GLU A 463 -28.90 -11.79 41.85
CA GLU A 463 -30.06 -11.90 42.73
C GLU A 463 -29.52 -11.70 44.14
N ASP A 464 -29.64 -10.47 44.64
CA ASP A 464 -29.55 -10.18 46.06
C ASP A 464 -30.61 -11.05 46.71
N SER A 465 -30.16 -12.17 47.26
CA SER A 465 -30.92 -13.04 48.13
C SER A 465 -31.34 -12.24 49.37
N GLU A 466 -32.51 -11.60 49.29
CA GLU A 466 -33.31 -11.24 50.46
C GLU A 466 -33.71 -12.53 51.19
N THR A 467 -32.82 -13.05 52.02
CA THR A 467 -33.22 -13.88 53.16
C THR A 467 -33.73 -12.93 54.26
N CYS A 468 -35.04 -12.70 54.24
CA CYS A 468 -35.82 -12.35 55.41
C CYS A 468 -35.75 -13.50 56.43
N GLU A 469 -34.87 -13.40 57.42
CA GLU A 469 -35.08 -14.08 58.71
C GLU A 469 -35.63 -13.05 59.70
N GLY A 470 -36.95 -13.12 59.90
CA GLY A 470 -37.56 -12.62 61.12
C GLY A 470 -37.38 -13.65 62.22
N SER A 471 -36.76 -13.26 63.34
CA SER A 471 -36.98 -13.89 64.63
C SER A 471 -37.45 -12.84 65.62
N SER A 472 -38.76 -12.85 65.84
CA SER A 472 -39.36 -12.52 67.12
C SER A 472 -38.87 -13.53 68.17
N ASP A 473 -38.21 -13.06 69.22
CA ASP A 473 -38.52 -13.37 70.63
C ASP A 473 -37.53 -12.69 71.59
N GLU A 474 -38.09 -12.27 72.73
CA GLU A 474 -37.56 -11.56 73.94
C GLU A 474 -37.40 -10.03 73.91
#